data_AF-A0A510UJX3-F1
#
_entry.id   AF-A0A510UJX3-F1
#
_cell.length_a   1.000
_cell.length_b   1.000
_cell.length_c   1.000
_cell.angle_alpha   90.00
_cell.angle_beta   90.00
_cell.angle_gamma   90.00
#
_symmetry.space_group_name_H-M   'P 1'
#
loop_
_entity.id
_entity.type
_entity.pdbx_description
1 polymer ?
#
loop_
_entity_poly.entity_id
_entity_poly.type
_entity_poly.pdbx_seq_one_letter_code
_entity_poly.pdbx_strand_id
1 'polypeptide(L)'
;MSEAAAPIKLTPEQLISLVGHGVTQEQLDSARRELGEKIDNQDAKIDAVNRDLTVKIEAVNRDLTAKIDTVNKDLSIKIDNQNTKIDAKFDKLDAKIDSKFNLVLAFLLANVAGVVALGFWLGQNVVK
;
A
#
# COMPACT_ATOMS: atom_id res chain seq x y z
N MET A 1 -11.98 36.89 73.99
CA MET A 1 -13.42 36.81 74.32
C MET A 1 -14.13 36.60 73.00
N SER A 2 -14.73 35.42 72.77
CA SER A 2 -15.46 35.10 71.53
C SER A 2 -16.95 35.11 71.85
N GLU A 3 -17.67 36.07 71.29
CA GLU A 3 -19.12 36.20 71.41
C GLU A 3 -19.77 35.13 70.53
N ALA A 4 -20.50 34.20 71.14
CA ALA A 4 -21.20 33.15 70.41
C ALA A 4 -22.38 33.76 69.64
N ALA A 5 -22.35 33.66 68.31
CA ALA A 5 -23.42 34.16 67.45
C ALA A 5 -24.77 33.53 67.84
N ALA A 6 -25.82 34.36 67.97
CA ALA A 6 -27.15 33.91 68.32
C ALA A 6 -27.74 32.96 67.24
N PRO A 7 -28.49 31.91 67.64
CA PRO A 7 -29.05 30.96 66.69
C PRO A 7 -30.05 31.63 65.74
N ILE A 8 -29.92 31.35 64.44
CA ILE A 8 -30.81 31.88 63.40
C ILE A 8 -32.19 31.22 63.56
N LYS A 9 -33.23 32.04 63.76
CA LYS A 9 -34.64 31.59 63.73
C LYS A 9 -35.27 31.97 62.39
N LEU A 10 -35.67 30.97 61.62
CA LEU A 10 -36.41 31.16 60.37
C LEU A 10 -37.92 31.20 60.67
N THR A 11 -38.64 32.10 60.02
CA THR A 11 -40.12 32.07 60.03
C THR A 11 -40.65 30.90 59.19
N PRO A 12 -41.90 30.47 59.39
CA PRO A 12 -42.54 29.48 58.53
C PRO A 12 -42.51 29.86 57.04
N GLU A 13 -42.68 31.15 56.70
CA GLU A 13 -42.57 31.58 55.29
C GLU A 13 -41.15 31.44 54.75
N GLN A 14 -40.13 31.74 55.56
CA GLN A 14 -38.72 31.57 55.16
C GLN A 14 -38.35 30.09 54.98
N LEU A 15 -38.91 29.19 55.80
CA LEU A 15 -38.76 27.74 55.63
C LEU A 15 -39.43 27.23 54.34
N ILE A 16 -40.65 27.68 54.05
CA ILE A 16 -41.39 27.31 52.82
C ILE A 16 -40.69 27.86 51.58
N SER A 17 -40.19 29.09 51.63
CA SER A 17 -39.40 29.70 50.55
C SER A 17 -38.10 28.93 50.28
N LEU A 18 -37.40 28.51 51.34
CA LEU A 18 -36.14 27.78 51.25
C LEU A 18 -36.32 26.37 50.70
N VAL A 19 -37.36 25.64 51.14
CA VAL A 19 -37.70 24.31 50.61
C VAL A 19 -38.32 24.39 49.22
N GLY A 20 -39.11 25.44 48.94
CA GLY A 20 -39.75 25.69 47.64
C GLY A 20 -38.78 26.12 46.54
N HIS A 21 -37.65 26.76 46.89
CA HIS A 21 -36.54 27.03 45.97
C HIS A 21 -35.39 26.01 46.07
N GLY A 22 -35.44 25.08 47.02
CA GLY A 22 -34.43 24.06 47.24
C GLY A 22 -34.60 22.87 46.30
N VAL A 23 -33.47 22.26 45.88
CA VAL A 23 -33.51 20.99 45.16
C VAL A 23 -33.93 19.90 46.15
N THR A 24 -35.00 19.17 45.82
CA THR A 24 -35.43 18.00 46.60
C THR A 24 -34.56 16.78 46.28
N GLN A 25 -34.49 15.80 47.19
CA GLN A 25 -33.77 14.55 46.93
C GLN A 25 -34.32 13.82 45.70
N GLU A 26 -35.64 13.87 45.50
CA GLU A 26 -36.30 13.27 44.34
C GLU A 26 -35.86 13.92 43.02
N GLN A 27 -35.73 15.26 42.98
CA GLN A 27 -35.19 15.97 41.82
C GLN A 27 -33.73 15.60 41.55
N LEU A 28 -32.93 15.45 42.61
CA LEU A 28 -31.52 15.04 42.49
C LEU A 28 -31.39 13.61 41.94
N ASP A 29 -32.20 12.67 42.45
CA ASP A 29 -32.21 11.28 42.01
C ASP A 29 -32.69 11.14 40.56
N SER A 30 -33.71 11.91 40.17
CA SER A 30 -34.17 11.97 38.78
C SER A 30 -33.07 12.46 37.84
N ALA A 31 -32.38 13.55 38.20
CA ALA A 31 -31.28 14.07 37.40
C ALA A 31 -30.11 13.08 37.29
N ARG A 32 -29.77 12.38 38.39
CA ARG A 32 -28.75 11.33 38.38
C ARG A 32 -29.13 10.18 37.45
N ARG A 33 -30.39 9.75 37.47
CA ARG A 33 -30.88 8.69 36.59
C ARG A 33 -30.83 9.11 35.12
N GLU A 34 -31.33 10.30 34.79
CA GLU A 34 -31.29 10.82 33.42
C GLU A 34 -29.87 10.98 32.89
N LEU A 35 -28.93 11.41 33.74
CA LEU A 35 -27.51 11.50 33.37
C LEU A 35 -26.91 10.11 33.15
N GLY A 36 -27.21 9.14 34.01
CA GLY A 36 -26.80 7.75 33.83
C GLY A 36 -27.30 7.17 32.50
N GLU A 37 -28.59 7.30 32.20
CA GLU A 37 -29.18 6.85 30.94
C GLU A 37 -28.54 7.55 29.71
N LYS A 38 -28.22 8.84 29.82
CA LYS A 38 -27.53 9.57 28.75
C LYS A 38 -26.10 9.06 28.54
N ILE A 39 -25.36 8.77 29.62
CA ILE A 39 -24.01 8.20 29.56
C ILE A 39 -24.05 6.83 28.90
N ASP A 40 -24.93 5.94 29.35
CA ASP A 40 -25.08 4.59 28.77
C ASP A 40 -25.42 4.64 27.26
N ASN A 41 -26.28 5.57 26.86
CA ASN A 41 -26.63 5.78 25.45
C ASN A 41 -25.44 6.34 24.64
N GLN A 42 -24.62 7.21 25.24
CA GLN A 42 -23.41 7.73 24.59
C GLN A 42 -22.37 6.62 24.43
N ASP A 43 -22.15 5.79 25.45
CA ASP A 43 -21.24 4.65 25.39
C ASP A 43 -21.68 3.66 24.31
N ALA A 44 -22.97 3.35 24.23
CA ALA A 44 -23.52 2.49 23.18
C ALA A 44 -23.30 3.06 21.76
N LYS A 45 -23.42 4.39 21.59
CA LYS A 45 -23.14 5.07 20.32
C LYS A 45 -21.65 5.03 19.98
N ILE A 46 -20.78 5.25 20.95
CA ILE A 46 -19.33 5.16 20.78
C ILE A 46 -18.93 3.75 20.36
N ASP A 47 -19.47 2.72 21.00
CA ASP A 47 -19.22 1.32 20.65
C ASP A 47 -19.73 0.95 19.25
N ALA A 48 -20.87 1.50 18.84
CA ALA A 48 -21.38 1.31 17.48
C ALA A 48 -20.45 1.96 16.44
N VAL A 49 -20.00 3.19 16.69
CA VAL A 49 -19.06 3.91 15.82
C VAL A 49 -17.72 3.17 15.74
N ASN A 50 -17.17 2.71 16.87
CA ASN A 50 -15.91 1.97 16.91
C ASN A 50 -15.99 0.67 16.09
N ARG A 51 -17.09 -0.07 16.20
CA ARG A 51 -17.33 -1.28 15.39
C ARG A 51 -17.43 -0.96 13.91
N ASP A 52 -18.20 0.06 13.52
CA ASP A 52 -18.33 0.47 12.11
C ASP A 52 -16.98 0.92 11.51
N LEU A 53 -16.20 1.71 12.27
CA LEU A 53 -14.86 2.12 11.84
C LEU A 53 -13.91 0.94 11.70
N THR A 54 -13.95 -0.03 12.62
CA THR A 54 -13.14 -1.26 12.53
C THR A 54 -13.46 -2.02 11.25
N VAL A 55 -14.74 -2.24 10.97
CA VAL A 55 -15.20 -2.93 9.74
C VAL A 55 -14.75 -2.19 8.48
N LYS A 56 -14.86 -0.86 8.46
CA LYS A 56 -14.43 -0.02 7.33
C LYS A 56 -12.92 -0.08 7.12
N ILE A 57 -12.13 -0.02 8.19
CA ILE A 57 -10.66 -0.12 8.14
C ILE A 57 -10.25 -1.48 7.59
N GLU A 58 -10.86 -2.57 8.08
CA GLU A 58 -10.59 -3.91 7.56
C GLU A 58 -10.95 -4.06 6.08
N ALA A 59 -12.08 -3.49 5.65
CA ALA A 59 -12.49 -3.52 4.25
C ALA A 59 -11.48 -2.78 3.36
N VAL A 60 -11.03 -1.59 3.78
CA VAL A 60 -10.00 -0.83 3.07
C VAL A 60 -8.67 -1.59 3.02
N ASN A 61 -8.25 -2.19 4.13
CA ASN A 61 -7.01 -2.98 4.18
C ASN A 61 -7.06 -4.18 3.22
N ARG A 62 -8.21 -4.89 3.16
CA ARG A 62 -8.40 -6.00 2.21
C ARG A 62 -8.35 -5.54 0.76
N ASP A 63 -9.03 -4.44 0.42
CA ASP A 63 -9.04 -3.87 -0.94
C ASP A 63 -7.64 -3.41 -1.37
N LEU A 64 -6.92 -2.71 -0.48
CA LEU A 64 -5.55 -2.27 -0.75
C LEU A 64 -4.59 -3.45 -0.94
N THR A 65 -4.71 -4.50 -0.11
CA THR A 65 -3.90 -5.72 -0.25
C THR A 65 -4.15 -6.38 -1.61
N ALA A 66 -5.41 -6.56 -2.00
CA ALA A 66 -5.76 -7.16 -3.29
C ALA A 66 -5.25 -6.32 -4.49
N LYS A 67 -5.31 -4.99 -4.39
CA LYS A 67 -4.77 -4.08 -5.41
C LYS A 67 -3.25 -4.18 -5.53
N ILE A 68 -2.55 -4.25 -4.40
CA ILE A 68 -1.10 -4.42 -4.38
C ILE A 68 -0.70 -5.76 -5.01
N ASP A 69 -1.39 -6.85 -4.66
CA ASP A 69 -1.12 -8.18 -5.23
C ASP A 69 -1.34 -8.20 -6.75
N THR A 70 -2.41 -7.54 -7.22
CA THR A 70 -2.70 -7.40 -8.65
C THR A 70 -1.58 -6.64 -9.37
N VAL A 71 -1.17 -5.48 -8.84
CA VAL A 71 -0.07 -4.68 -9.40
C VAL A 71 1.24 -5.47 -9.44
N ASN A 72 1.57 -6.19 -8.36
CA ASN A 72 2.78 -7.01 -8.30
C ASN A 72 2.78 -8.11 -9.36
N LYS A 73 1.64 -8.80 -9.54
CA LYS A 73 1.49 -9.84 -10.57
C LYS A 73 1.62 -9.28 -11.98
N ASP A 74 0.97 -8.15 -12.26
CA ASP A 74 1.01 -7.52 -13.58
C ASP A 74 2.42 -7.01 -13.92
N LEU A 75 3.13 -6.44 -12.94
CA LEU A 75 4.52 -6.02 -13.10
C LEU A 75 5.44 -7.23 -13.35
N SER A 76 5.29 -8.32 -12.61
CA SER A 76 6.06 -9.55 -12.85
C SER A 76 5.87 -10.07 -14.27
N ILE A 77 4.62 -10.20 -14.72
CA ILE A 77 4.30 -10.64 -16.10
C ILE A 77 4.91 -9.70 -17.14
N LYS A 78 4.87 -8.39 -16.90
CA LYS A 78 5.45 -7.40 -17.82
C LYS A 78 6.96 -7.52 -17.90
N ILE A 79 7.63 -7.74 -16.77
CA ILE A 79 9.09 -7.95 -16.69
C ILE A 79 9.46 -9.24 -17.43
N ASP A 80 8.78 -10.35 -17.18
CA ASP A 80 9.05 -11.64 -17.84
C ASP A 80 8.89 -11.54 -19.36
N ASN A 81 7.84 -10.85 -19.81
CA ASN A 81 7.62 -10.57 -21.23
C ASN A 81 8.73 -9.67 -21.83
N GLN A 82 9.25 -8.71 -21.08
CA GLN A 82 10.37 -7.88 -21.54
C GLN A 82 11.67 -8.68 -21.62
N ASN A 83 11.96 -9.52 -20.62
CA ASN A 83 13.12 -10.42 -20.63
C ASN A 83 13.07 -11.35 -21.85
N THR A 84 11.94 -12.01 -22.09
CA THR A 84 11.75 -12.89 -23.27
C THR A 84 12.00 -12.16 -24.58
N LYS A 85 11.54 -10.90 -24.71
CA LYS A 85 11.79 -10.08 -25.91
C LYS A 85 13.25 -9.67 -26.06
N ILE A 86 13.95 -9.46 -24.95
CA ILE A 86 15.37 -9.12 -24.94
C ILE A 86 16.19 -10.35 -25.35
N ASP A 87 15.92 -11.51 -24.77
CA ASP A 87 16.58 -12.78 -25.10
C ASP A 87 16.43 -13.09 -26.59
N ALA A 88 15.20 -13.02 -27.13
CA ALA A 88 14.97 -13.23 -28.56
C ALA A 88 15.71 -12.24 -29.47
N LYS A 89 15.97 -11.00 -29.00
CA LYS A 89 16.79 -10.03 -29.74
C LYS A 89 18.27 -10.39 -29.68
N PHE A 90 18.76 -10.88 -28.55
CA PHE A 90 20.14 -11.37 -28.42
C PHE A 90 20.37 -12.58 -29.32
N ASP A 91 19.49 -13.60 -29.29
CA ASP A 91 19.58 -14.77 -30.17
C ASP A 91 19.66 -14.38 -31.65
N LYS A 92 18.83 -13.39 -32.05
CA LYS A 92 18.84 -12.88 -33.42
C LYS A 92 20.12 -12.13 -33.77
N LEU A 93 20.71 -11.40 -32.81
CA LEU A 93 21.98 -10.72 -33.00
C LEU A 93 23.12 -11.72 -33.11
N ASP A 94 23.17 -12.74 -32.25
CA ASP A 94 24.17 -13.80 -32.26
C ASP A 94 24.15 -14.54 -33.60
N ALA A 95 22.98 -14.98 -34.06
CA ALA A 95 22.84 -15.63 -35.36
C ALA A 95 23.31 -14.74 -36.53
N LYS A 96 23.06 -13.42 -36.45
CA LYS A 96 23.50 -12.45 -37.47
C LYS A 96 25.02 -12.25 -37.42
N ILE A 97 25.61 -12.25 -36.24
CA ILE A 97 27.05 -12.14 -36.04
C ILE A 97 27.73 -13.38 -36.60
N ASP A 98 27.27 -14.59 -36.24
CA ASP A 98 27.79 -15.86 -36.75
C ASP A 98 27.72 -15.92 -38.28
N SER A 99 26.58 -15.55 -38.87
CA SER A 99 26.41 -15.50 -40.32
C SER A 99 27.41 -14.55 -40.98
N LYS A 100 27.60 -13.35 -40.44
CA LYS A 100 28.58 -12.38 -40.96
C LYS A 100 30.01 -12.88 -40.82
N PHE A 101 30.34 -13.49 -39.68
CA PHE A 101 31.66 -14.04 -39.45
C PHE A 101 31.97 -15.17 -40.43
N ASN A 102 31.02 -16.09 -40.65
CA ASN A 102 31.15 -17.17 -41.63
C ASN A 102 31.31 -16.65 -43.06
N LEU A 103 30.59 -15.59 -43.45
CA LEU A 103 30.76 -14.96 -44.77
C LEU A 103 32.15 -14.34 -44.93
N VAL A 104 32.67 -13.67 -43.90
CA VAL A 104 34.04 -13.11 -43.91
C VAL A 104 35.07 -14.21 -44.04
N LEU A 105 34.95 -15.29 -43.27
CA LEU A 105 35.82 -16.47 -43.37
C LEU A 105 35.81 -17.09 -44.77
N ALA A 106 34.61 -17.31 -45.33
CA ALA A 106 34.47 -17.87 -46.67
C ALA A 106 35.13 -17.00 -47.75
N PHE A 107 34.96 -15.68 -47.65
CA PHE A 107 35.61 -14.74 -48.55
C PHE A 107 37.14 -14.80 -48.44
N LEU A 108 37.69 -14.79 -47.23
CA LEU A 108 39.14 -14.89 -47.01
C LEU A 108 39.71 -16.21 -47.57
N LEU A 109 39.03 -17.34 -47.32
CA LEU A 109 39.44 -18.64 -47.84
C LEU A 109 39.41 -18.68 -49.37
N ALA A 110 38.39 -18.11 -50.00
CA ALA A 110 38.31 -18.03 -51.46
C ALA A 110 39.47 -17.23 -52.07
N ASN A 111 39.86 -16.11 -51.44
CA ASN A 111 41.01 -15.32 -51.87
C ASN A 111 42.32 -16.11 -51.75
N VAL A 112 42.56 -16.79 -50.61
CA VAL A 112 43.75 -17.61 -50.40
C VAL A 112 43.83 -18.75 -51.42
N ALA A 113 42.72 -19.45 -51.66
CA ALA A 113 42.66 -20.52 -52.66
C ALA A 113 42.98 -20.01 -54.08
N GLY A 114 42.48 -18.81 -54.44
CA GLY A 114 42.79 -18.17 -55.71
C GLY A 114 44.29 -17.87 -55.88
N VAL A 115 44.93 -17.31 -54.85
CA VAL A 115 46.39 -17.04 -54.85
C VAL A 115 47.20 -18.33 -54.98
N VAL A 116 46.83 -19.39 -54.23
CA VAL A 116 47.51 -20.69 -54.29
C VAL A 116 47.36 -21.33 -55.68
N ALA A 117 46.16 -21.31 -56.26
CA ALA A 117 45.91 -21.86 -57.59
C ALA A 117 46.71 -21.13 -58.68
N LEU A 118 46.77 -19.80 -58.63
CA LEU A 118 47.59 -18.99 -59.53
C LEU A 118 49.08 -19.33 -59.41
N GLY A 119 49.60 -19.44 -58.19
CA GLY A 119 50.99 -19.81 -57.94
C GLY A 119 51.34 -21.19 -58.49
N PHE A 120 50.46 -22.18 -58.27
CA PHE A 120 50.62 -23.53 -58.81
C PHE A 120 50.62 -23.53 -60.36
N TRP A 121 49.69 -22.82 -60.99
CA TRP A 121 49.59 -22.72 -62.45
C TRP A 121 50.85 -22.11 -63.07
N LEU A 122 51.37 -21.02 -62.48
CA LEU A 122 52.62 -20.39 -62.93
C LEU A 122 53.81 -21.34 -62.81
N GLY A 123 53.92 -22.08 -61.71
CA GLY A 123 55.00 -23.05 -61.50
C GLY A 123 55.03 -24.17 -62.55
N GLN A 124 53.87 -24.64 -63.03
CA GLN A 124 53.80 -25.70 -64.05
C GLN A 124 54.03 -25.22 -65.49
N ASN A 125 53.65 -23.97 -65.80
CA ASN A 125 53.59 -23.46 -67.17
C ASN A 125 54.66 -22.43 -67.53
N VAL A 126 55.27 -21.76 -66.55
CA VAL A 126 56.24 -20.66 -66.79
C VAL A 126 57.68 -21.08 -66.46
N VAL A 127 57.88 -22.02 -65.53
CA VAL A 127 59.23 -22.47 -65.07
C VAL A 127 59.69 -23.76 -65.80
N LYS A 128 59.28 -23.95 -67.05
CA LYS A 128 59.77 -25.04 -67.92
C LYS A 128 60.69 -24.51 -69.00
#